data_AF-A0A946BSV3-F1
#
_entry.id   AF-A0A946BSV3-F1
#
_cell.length_a   1.000
_cell.length_b   1.000
_cell.length_c   1.000
_cell.angle_alpha   90.00
_cell.angle_beta   90.00
_cell.angle_gamma   90.00
#
_symmetry.space_group_name_H-M   'P 1'
#
loop_
_entity.id
_entity.type
_entity.pdbx_description
1 polymer ?
#
loop_
_entity_poly.entity_id
_entity_poly.type
_entity_poly.pdbx_seq_one_letter_code
_entity_poly.pdbx_strand_id
1 'polypeptide(L)'
;MVMSQEAAEVVGLNALKWLVGNDELLQVFFAETGASADDMRPESLNLVFLGALLDFLTMNDEWIIEFCDTVNLSYEQLMNARMLLPGGEQMHWT
;
A
#
# COMPACT_ATOMS: atom_id res chain seq x y z
N MET A 1 -11.59 -4.09 -17.97
CA MET A 1 -12.25 -2.99 -17.23
C MET A 1 -11.13 -2.20 -16.60
N VAL A 2 -11.07 -0.88 -16.81
CA VAL A 2 -10.02 -0.03 -16.22
C VAL A 2 -10.36 0.20 -14.74
N MET A 3 -9.37 0.12 -13.87
CA MET A 3 -9.51 0.34 -12.42
C MET A 3 -9.73 1.84 -12.13
N SER A 4 -10.61 2.18 -11.18
CA SER A 4 -10.82 3.58 -10.73
C SER A 4 -9.94 3.93 -9.53
N GLN A 5 -9.81 5.23 -9.23
CA GLN A 5 -9.09 5.69 -8.04
C GLN A 5 -9.77 5.21 -6.75
N GLU A 6 -11.11 5.15 -6.69
CA GLU A 6 -11.79 4.61 -5.50
C GLU A 6 -11.49 3.12 -5.32
N ALA A 7 -11.39 2.36 -6.42
CA ALA A 7 -10.97 0.97 -6.34
C ALA A 7 -9.51 0.82 -5.84
N ALA A 8 -8.63 1.77 -6.19
CA ALA A 8 -7.26 1.82 -5.71
C ALA A 8 -7.17 2.16 -4.22
N GLU A 9 -8.00 3.10 -3.76
CA GLU A 9 -8.16 3.40 -2.33
C GLU A 9 -8.59 2.15 -1.55
N VAL A 10 -9.57 1.39 -2.05
CA VAL A 10 -9.99 0.13 -1.41
C VAL A 10 -8.84 -0.88 -1.31
N VAL A 11 -8.01 -1.00 -2.34
CA VAL A 11 -6.81 -1.86 -2.27
C VAL A 11 -5.83 -1.36 -1.21
N GLY A 12 -5.57 -0.04 -1.14
CA GLY A 12 -4.73 0.56 -0.12
C GLY A 12 -5.26 0.33 1.30
N LEU A 13 -6.57 0.46 1.52
CA LEU A 13 -7.20 0.21 2.81
C LEU A 13 -7.13 -1.27 3.21
N ASN A 14 -7.27 -2.18 2.25
CA ASN A 14 -7.07 -3.61 2.50
C ASN A 14 -5.62 -3.93 2.87
N ALA A 15 -4.65 -3.29 2.21
CA ALA A 15 -3.24 -3.38 2.56
C ALA A 15 -2.98 -2.86 3.98
N LEU A 16 -3.59 -1.73 4.37
CA LEU A 16 -3.45 -1.18 5.72
C LEU A 16 -4.01 -2.14 6.77
N LYS A 17 -5.20 -2.69 6.52
CA LYS A 17 -5.81 -3.68 7.42
C LYS A 17 -4.94 -4.93 7.55
N TRP A 18 -4.35 -5.40 6.46
CA TRP A 18 -3.45 -6.55 6.45
C TRP A 18 -2.17 -6.27 7.24
N LEU A 19 -1.54 -5.10 7.01
CA LEU A 19 -0.33 -4.68 7.71
C LEU A 19 -0.54 -4.57 9.22
N VAL A 20 -1.66 -3.99 9.66
CA VAL A 20 -1.99 -3.86 11.10
C VAL A 20 -2.23 -5.23 11.75
N GLY A 21 -2.55 -6.27 10.97
CA GLY A 21 -2.64 -7.65 11.44
C GLY A 21 -1.29 -8.37 11.54
N ASN A 22 -0.20 -7.76 11.07
CA ASN A 22 1.15 -8.33 11.06
C ASN A 22 2.10 -7.44 11.89
N ASP A 23 2.20 -7.73 13.19
CA ASP A 23 2.96 -6.91 14.15
C ASP A 23 4.44 -6.75 13.74
N GLU A 24 5.08 -7.81 13.24
CA GLU A 24 6.49 -7.77 12.83
C GLU A 24 6.68 -6.84 11.64
N LEU A 25 5.84 -6.97 10.61
CA LEU A 25 5.92 -6.13 9.43
C LEU A 25 5.51 -4.68 9.72
N LEU A 26 4.56 -4.47 10.63
CA LEU A 26 4.18 -3.14 11.09
C LEU A 26 5.35 -2.41 11.77
N GLN A 27 6.17 -3.12 12.57
CA GLN A 27 7.40 -2.54 13.13
C GLN A 27 8.40 -2.16 12.04
N VAL A 28 8.57 -2.98 11.00
CA VAL A 28 9.43 -2.68 9.87
C VAL A 28 8.92 -1.43 9.13
N PHE A 29 7.61 -1.34 8.87
CA PHE A 29 7.01 -0.16 8.24
C PHE A 29 7.29 1.12 9.02
N PHE A 30 7.12 1.10 10.36
CA PHE A 30 7.44 2.26 11.20
C PHE A 30 8.93 2.59 11.21
N ALA A 31 9.81 1.59 11.19
CA ALA A 31 11.25 1.81 11.11
C ALA A 31 11.67 2.46 9.78
N GLU A 32 11.08 2.04 8.66
CA GLU A 32 11.39 2.57 7.32
C GLU A 32 10.80 3.96 7.07
N THR A 33 9.57 4.21 7.54
CA THR A 33 8.86 5.48 7.30
C THR A 33 9.11 6.55 8.36
N GLY A 34 9.60 6.16 9.55
CA GLY A 34 9.68 7.03 10.72
C GLY A 34 8.32 7.39 11.34
N ALA A 35 7.24 6.76 10.89
CA ALA A 35 5.90 6.97 11.41
C ALA A 35 5.66 6.21 12.72
N SER A 36 4.64 6.63 13.48
CA SER A 36 4.15 5.90 14.64
C SER A 36 2.68 5.50 14.48
N ALA A 37 2.20 4.63 15.38
CA ALA A 37 0.79 4.25 15.43
C ALA A 37 -0.15 5.46 15.66
N ASP A 38 0.32 6.50 16.34
CA ASP A 38 -0.45 7.73 16.58
C ASP A 38 -0.52 8.62 15.33
N ASP A 39 0.50 8.59 14.47
CA ASP A 39 0.53 9.28 13.18
C ASP A 39 -0.31 8.53 12.12
N MET A 40 -0.42 7.21 12.25
CA MET A 40 -1.10 6.37 11.26
C MET A 40 -2.63 6.49 11.31
N ARG A 41 -3.23 6.68 12.48
CA ARG A 41 -4.70 6.80 12.62
C ARG A 41 -5.28 8.00 11.84
N PRO A 42 -4.77 9.24 12.00
CA PRO A 42 -5.30 10.39 11.27
C PRO A 42 -5.08 10.27 9.75
N GLU A 43 -4.01 9.62 9.32
CA GLU A 43 -3.63 9.48 7.91
C GLU A 43 -4.17 8.21 7.23
N SER A 44 -4.88 7.35 7.95
CA SER A 44 -5.34 6.03 7.47
C SER A 44 -6.24 6.06 6.23
N LEU A 45 -6.88 7.20 5.95
CA LEU A 45 -7.72 7.43 4.77
C LEU A 45 -7.05 8.36 3.73
N ASN A 46 -5.80 8.78 3.96
CA ASN A 46 -5.09 9.67 3.06
C ASN A 46 -4.55 8.88 1.87
N LEU A 47 -4.96 9.23 0.65
CA LEU A 47 -4.52 8.58 -0.58
C LEU A 47 -2.99 8.61 -0.77
N VAL A 48 -2.30 9.65 -0.29
CA VAL A 48 -0.83 9.74 -0.31
C VAL A 48 -0.22 8.69 0.61
N PHE A 49 -0.76 8.56 1.82
CA PHE A 49 -0.32 7.54 2.79
C PHE A 49 -0.56 6.13 2.24
N LEU A 50 -1.75 5.87 1.67
CA LEU A 50 -2.06 4.59 1.04
C LEU A 50 -1.13 4.30 -0.15
N GLY A 51 -0.76 5.30 -0.93
CA GLY A 51 0.24 5.17 -1.99
C GLY A 51 1.61 4.73 -1.47
N ALA A 52 2.11 5.41 -0.43
CA ALA A 52 3.39 5.08 0.21
C ALA A 52 3.38 3.71 0.90
N LEU A 53 2.24 3.30 1.47
CA LEU A 53 2.04 1.95 1.99
C LEU A 53 2.14 0.90 0.89
N LEU A 54 1.52 1.14 -0.27
CA LEU A 54 1.65 0.23 -1.41
C LEU A 54 3.09 0.21 -1.95
N ASP A 55 3.82 1.35 -1.96
CA ASP A 55 5.25 1.37 -2.28
C ASP A 55 6.04 0.44 -1.37
N PHE A 56 5.85 0.57 -0.06
CA PHE A 56 6.50 -0.27 0.93
C PHE A 56 6.26 -1.76 0.70
N LEU A 57 5.00 -2.16 0.46
CA LEU A 57 4.68 -3.56 0.15
C LEU A 57 5.39 -4.04 -1.11
N THR A 58 5.51 -3.19 -2.13
CA THR A 58 6.18 -3.56 -3.38
C THR A 58 7.70 -3.64 -3.30
N MET A 59 8.31 -3.33 -2.15
CA MET A 59 9.77 -3.45 -1.94
C MET A 59 10.22 -4.91 -1.78
N ASN A 60 9.32 -5.83 -1.42
CA ASN A 60 9.64 -7.24 -1.21
C ASN A 60 8.57 -8.13 -1.85
N ASP A 61 9.00 -9.02 -2.75
CA ASP A 61 8.13 -9.95 -3.46
C ASP A 61 7.34 -10.87 -2.51
N GLU A 62 7.90 -11.24 -1.36
CA GLU A 62 7.20 -12.05 -0.36
C GLU A 62 5.96 -11.33 0.19
N TRP A 63 6.06 -10.03 0.46
CA TRP A 63 4.94 -9.24 0.97
C TRP A 63 3.86 -9.03 -0.09
N ILE A 64 4.27 -8.86 -1.35
CA ILE A 64 3.34 -8.81 -2.49
C ILE A 64 2.53 -10.10 -2.55
N ILE A 65 3.20 -11.26 -2.53
CA ILE A 65 2.57 -12.58 -2.62
C ILE A 65 1.60 -12.78 -1.46
N GLU A 66 2.06 -12.61 -0.23
CA GLU A 66 1.25 -12.83 0.96
C GLU A 66 0.02 -11.92 1.02
N PHE A 67 0.19 -10.63 0.71
CA PHE A 67 -0.92 -9.69 0.69
C PHE A 67 -1.95 -10.08 -0.39
N CYS A 68 -1.49 -10.25 -1.64
CA CYS A 68 -2.36 -10.57 -2.77
C CYS A 68 -3.13 -11.88 -2.56
N ASP A 69 -2.48 -12.92 -2.02
CA ASP A 69 -3.13 -14.18 -1.69
C ASP A 69 -4.16 -14.00 -0.57
N THR A 70 -3.87 -13.17 0.45
CA THR A 70 -4.78 -12.92 1.57
C THR A 70 -6.07 -12.23 1.13
N VAL A 71 -5.99 -11.31 0.16
CA VAL A 71 -7.15 -10.54 -0.31
C VAL A 71 -7.70 -11.03 -1.65
N ASN A 72 -7.17 -12.14 -2.17
CA ASN A 72 -7.51 -12.70 -3.49
C ASN A 72 -7.46 -11.64 -4.61
N LEU A 73 -6.36 -10.88 -4.64
CA LEU A 73 -6.10 -9.79 -5.58
C LEU A 73 -5.00 -10.23 -6.54
N SER A 74 -5.14 -9.97 -7.85
CA SER A 74 -4.04 -10.24 -8.78
C SER A 74 -2.88 -9.26 -8.58
N TYR A 75 -1.65 -9.69 -8.88
CA TYR A 75 -0.46 -8.81 -8.81
C TYR A 75 -0.57 -7.61 -9.75
N GLU A 76 -1.23 -7.79 -10.90
CA GLU A 76 -1.51 -6.69 -11.83
C GLU A 76 -2.46 -5.65 -11.22
N GLN A 77 -3.48 -6.10 -10.48
CA GLN A 77 -4.41 -5.19 -9.80
C GLN A 77 -3.72 -4.40 -8.68
N LEU A 78 -2.79 -5.01 -7.95
CA LEU A 78 -1.96 -4.30 -6.97
C LEU A 78 -1.14 -3.19 -7.65
N MET A 79 -0.44 -3.51 -8.74
CA MET A 79 0.39 -2.53 -9.45
C MET A 79 -0.46 -1.41 -10.08
N ASN A 80 -1.62 -1.76 -10.65
CA ASN A 80 -2.56 -0.77 -11.16
C ASN A 80 -3.12 0.15 -10.05
N ALA A 81 -3.43 -0.41 -8.87
CA ALA A 81 -3.83 0.37 -7.72
C ALA A 81 -2.76 1.40 -7.35
N ARG A 82 -1.50 0.95 -7.29
CA ARG A 82 -0.37 1.80 -6.95
C ARG A 82 -0.22 2.98 -7.91
N MET A 83 -0.35 2.73 -9.21
CA MET A 83 -0.26 3.78 -10.26
C MET A 83 -1.39 4.81 -10.21
N LEU A 84 -2.55 4.46 -9.63
CA LEU A 84 -3.72 5.34 -9.50
C LEU A 84 -3.71 6.18 -8.21
N LEU A 85 -2.82 5.87 -7.27
CA LEU A 85 -2.64 6.65 -6.05
C LEU A 85 -1.56 7.73 -6.22
N PRO A 86 -1.68 8.86 -5.49
CA PRO A 86 -0.68 9.93 -5.51
C PRO A 86 0.75 9.42 -5.33
N GLY A 87 1.71 10.04 -6.02
CA GLY A 87 3.11 9.62 -6.01
C GLY A 87 3.39 8.34 -6.80
N GLY A 88 2.37 7.71 -7.43
CA GLY A 88 2.53 6.56 -8.34
C GLY A 88 2.86 6.96 -9.78
N GLU A 89 2.88 8.26 -10.04
CA GLU A 89 3.43 8.81 -11.26
C GLU A 89 4.92 8.42 -11.32
N GLN A 90 5.28 7.57 -12.28
CA GLN A 90 6.68 7.31 -12.58
C GLN A 90 7.34 8.65 -12.90
N MET A 91 8.14 9.18 -11.96
CA MET A 91 9.06 10.26 -12.26
C MET A 91 10.08 9.72 -13.26
N HIS A 92 9.77 9.85 -14.54
CA HIS A 92 10.75 9.72 -15.61
C HIS A 92 11.69 10.93 -15.48
N TRP A 93 12.77 10.76 -14.72
CA TRP A 93 13.88 11.69 -14.75
C TRP A 93 14.51 11.59 -16.14
N THR A 94 14.14 12.51 -17.04
CA THR A 94 14.91 12.77 -18.27
C THR A 94 16.14 13.58 -17.94
#